data_AF-A0A2N3AWU5-F1
#
_entry.id   AF-A0A2N3AWU5-F1
#
_cell.length_a   1.000
_cell.length_b   1.000
_cell.length_c   1.000
_cell.angle_alpha   90.00
_cell.angle_beta   90.00
_cell.angle_gamma   90.00
#
_symmetry.space_group_name_H-M   'P 1'
#
loop_
_entity.id
_entity.type
_entity.pdbx_description
1 polymer ?
#
loop_
_entity_poly.entity_id
_entity_poly.type
_entity_poly.pdbx_seq_one_letter_code
_entity_poly.pdbx_strand_id
1 'polypeptide(L)'
;MRAPTVLLNEKVTAKLGRDIASTGRLADEAMALALRGLRRFALLLSDLGITDIETVATAAVRDAANGPEFVAQLQAIGLQPRVITGEQEALLSAHGVIGAFPQARGIVADLGGGSLELVRVSGGQTDSASTLPLGTLRLPDHRKGGRAEMDKSLDKAIR
;
A
#
# COMPACT_ATOMS: atom_id res chain seq x y z
N MET A 1 -15.00 12.20 -13.95
CA MET A 1 -15.20 10.74 -13.78
C MET A 1 -15.73 10.54 -12.37
N ARG A 2 -16.79 9.74 -12.17
CA ARG A 2 -17.28 9.35 -10.83
C ARG A 2 -16.74 7.96 -10.53
N ALA A 3 -16.45 7.69 -9.26
CA ALA A 3 -16.07 6.35 -8.82
C ALA A 3 -17.13 5.30 -9.26
N PRO A 4 -16.70 4.13 -9.76
CA PRO A 4 -17.61 3.08 -10.20
C PRO A 4 -18.42 2.52 -9.03
N THR A 5 -19.56 1.90 -9.34
CA THR A 5 -20.35 1.16 -8.34
C THR A 5 -19.59 -0.08 -7.88
N VAL A 6 -19.45 -0.23 -6.56
CA VAL A 6 -18.81 -1.40 -5.96
C VAL A 6 -19.80 -2.55 -5.88
N LEU A 7 -19.51 -3.65 -6.58
CA LEU A 7 -20.34 -4.88 -6.54
C LEU A 7 -19.92 -5.82 -5.40
N LEU A 8 -18.61 -5.96 -5.17
CA LEU A 8 -18.03 -6.80 -4.12
C LEU A 8 -16.84 -6.07 -3.49
N ASN A 9 -16.69 -6.19 -2.18
CA ASN A 9 -15.54 -5.66 -1.44
C ASN A 9 -15.16 -6.65 -0.33
N GLU A 10 -13.97 -7.24 -0.41
CA GLU A 10 -13.47 -8.22 0.56
C GLU A 10 -12.05 -7.82 1.02
N LYS A 11 -11.72 -8.07 2.29
CA LYS A 11 -10.42 -7.71 2.88
C LYS A 11 -9.87 -8.83 3.75
N VAL A 12 -8.59 -9.15 3.55
CA VAL A 12 -7.80 -10.05 4.41
C VAL A 12 -6.68 -9.27 5.09
N THR A 13 -6.67 -9.25 6.42
CA THR A 13 -5.65 -8.54 7.21
C THR A 13 -4.44 -9.45 7.46
N ALA A 14 -3.55 -9.57 6.47
CA ALA A 14 -2.39 -10.45 6.54
C ALA A 14 -1.18 -9.87 7.31
N LYS A 15 -1.16 -8.55 7.54
CA LYS A 15 -0.04 -7.82 8.17
C LYS A 15 1.31 -8.13 7.52
N LEU A 16 1.35 -8.14 6.18
CA LEU A 16 2.49 -8.58 5.37
C LEU A 16 3.81 -7.84 5.71
N GLY A 17 3.70 -6.56 6.10
CA GLY A 17 4.85 -5.72 6.44
C GLY A 17 5.36 -5.78 7.89
N ARG A 18 4.79 -6.65 8.75
CA ARG A 18 5.05 -6.60 10.22
C ARG A 18 6.52 -6.78 10.61
N ASP A 19 7.26 -7.66 9.93
CA ASP A 19 8.61 -8.08 10.33
C ASP A 19 9.69 -7.54 9.37
N ILE A 20 9.31 -6.75 8.37
CA ILE A 20 10.26 -6.23 7.36
C ILE A 20 11.29 -5.31 8.00
N ALA A 21 10.87 -4.47 8.95
CA ALA A 21 11.77 -3.51 9.60
C ALA A 21 12.91 -4.20 10.37
N SER A 22 12.67 -5.39 10.92
CA SER A 22 13.65 -6.15 11.71
C SER A 22 14.38 -7.21 10.89
N THR A 23 13.72 -7.84 9.92
CA THR A 23 14.26 -9.00 9.18
C THR A 23 14.62 -8.71 7.73
N GLY A 24 14.14 -7.61 7.16
CA GLY A 24 14.21 -7.33 5.73
C GLY A 24 13.41 -8.32 4.86
N ARG A 25 12.55 -9.14 5.45
CA ARG A 25 11.81 -10.22 4.77
C ARG A 25 10.34 -10.20 5.16
N LEU A 26 9.51 -10.73 4.26
CA LEU A 26 8.14 -11.10 4.55
C LEU A 26 8.16 -12.36 5.42
N ALA A 27 7.38 -12.36 6.51
CA ALA A 27 7.22 -13.55 7.34
C ALA A 27 6.40 -14.63 6.63
N ASP A 28 6.85 -15.89 6.71
CA ASP A 28 6.24 -17.02 6.02
C ASP A 28 4.76 -17.19 6.36
N GLU A 29 4.39 -17.00 7.64
CA GLU A 29 3.00 -17.07 8.10
C GLU A 29 2.13 -15.96 7.48
N ALA A 30 2.68 -14.76 7.31
CA ALA A 30 1.98 -13.63 6.71
C ALA A 30 1.81 -13.82 5.20
N MET A 31 2.84 -14.33 4.52
CA MET A 31 2.75 -14.75 3.11
C MET A 31 1.71 -15.84 2.92
N ALA A 32 1.72 -16.88 3.75
CA ALA A 32 0.76 -17.98 3.68
C ALA A 32 -0.68 -17.50 3.90
N LEU A 33 -0.91 -16.59 4.85
CA LEU A 33 -2.23 -16.00 5.10
C LEU A 33 -2.69 -15.12 3.92
N ALA A 34 -1.81 -14.27 3.38
CA ALA A 34 -2.11 -13.45 2.22
C ALA A 34 -2.44 -14.32 0.99
N LEU A 35 -1.63 -15.35 0.73
CA LEU A 35 -1.80 -16.25 -0.41
C LEU A 35 -3.10 -17.04 -0.33
N ARG A 36 -3.53 -17.47 0.86
CA ARG A 36 -4.86 -18.10 1.05
C ARG A 36 -5.99 -17.14 0.66
N GLY A 37 -5.92 -15.88 1.09
CA GLY A 37 -6.90 -14.85 0.72
C GLY A 37 -6.92 -14.57 -0.78
N LEU A 38 -5.74 -14.39 -1.38
CA LEU A 38 -5.60 -14.07 -2.80
C LEU A 38 -6.02 -15.23 -3.71
N ARG A 39 -5.79 -16.48 -3.31
CA ARG A 39 -6.34 -17.66 -4.01
C ARG A 39 -7.86 -17.63 -4.06
N ARG A 40 -8.50 -17.29 -2.94
CA ARG A 40 -9.95 -17.13 -2.90
C ARG A 40 -10.42 -16.00 -3.82
N PHE A 41 -9.70 -14.87 -3.86
CA PHE A 41 -10.05 -13.77 -4.77
C PHE A 41 -9.91 -14.17 -6.23
N ALA A 42 -8.82 -14.86 -6.59
CA ALA A 42 -8.61 -15.36 -7.95
C ALA A 42 -9.72 -16.34 -8.39
N LEU A 43 -10.17 -17.23 -7.49
CA LEU A 43 -11.30 -18.12 -7.75
C LEU A 43 -12.59 -17.33 -7.98
N LEU A 44 -12.89 -16.34 -7.13
CA LEU A 44 -14.10 -15.50 -7.30
C LEU A 44 -14.08 -14.73 -8.62
N LEU A 45 -12.94 -14.15 -9.00
CA LEU A 45 -12.79 -13.43 -10.27
C LEU A 45 -13.00 -14.37 -11.47
N SER A 46 -12.45 -15.59 -11.41
CA SER A 46 -12.65 -16.62 -12.42
C SER A 46 -14.11 -17.06 -12.52
N ASP A 47 -14.76 -17.37 -11.39
CA ASP A 47 -16.16 -17.83 -11.35
C ASP A 47 -17.13 -16.76 -11.88
N LEU A 48 -16.81 -15.48 -11.68
CA LEU A 48 -17.57 -14.35 -12.20
C LEU A 48 -17.23 -13.99 -13.65
N GLY A 49 -16.25 -14.65 -14.27
CA GLY A 49 -15.81 -14.37 -15.64
C GLY A 49 -15.13 -13.00 -15.81
N ILE A 50 -14.53 -12.45 -14.76
CA ILE A 50 -13.81 -11.17 -14.80
C ILE A 50 -12.44 -11.38 -15.43
N THR A 51 -12.19 -10.73 -16.56
CA THR A 51 -10.92 -10.85 -17.32
C THR A 51 -10.03 -9.61 -17.23
N ASP A 52 -10.59 -8.45 -16.90
CA ASP A 52 -9.85 -7.21 -16.72
C ASP A 52 -9.52 -7.05 -15.23
N ILE A 53 -8.29 -7.42 -14.86
CA ILE A 53 -7.83 -7.52 -13.48
C ILE A 53 -6.54 -6.73 -13.30
N GLU A 54 -6.61 -5.67 -12.50
CA GLU A 54 -5.43 -4.96 -12.02
C GLU A 54 -5.04 -5.49 -10.64
N THR A 55 -3.82 -6.02 -10.50
CA THR A 55 -3.24 -6.42 -9.22
C THR A 55 -2.05 -5.54 -8.88
N VAL A 56 -2.04 -4.94 -7.69
CA VAL A 56 -0.99 -4.01 -7.26
C VAL A 56 -0.36 -4.50 -5.96
N ALA A 57 0.96 -4.39 -5.87
CA ALA A 57 1.74 -4.67 -4.65
C ALA A 57 2.58 -3.45 -4.27
N THR A 58 2.59 -3.12 -2.98
CA THR A 58 3.16 -1.87 -2.46
C THR A 58 4.41 -2.10 -1.62
N ALA A 59 4.74 -1.15 -0.72
CA ALA A 59 5.98 -1.11 0.06
C ALA A 59 6.42 -2.44 0.68
N ALA A 60 5.50 -3.19 1.27
CA ALA A 60 5.87 -4.45 1.93
C ALA A 60 6.50 -5.47 0.97
N VAL A 61 5.94 -5.62 -0.24
CA VAL A 61 6.46 -6.56 -1.24
C VAL A 61 7.69 -5.98 -1.94
N ARG A 62 7.70 -4.67 -2.20
CA ARG A 62 8.81 -3.97 -2.84
C ARG A 62 10.10 -4.01 -2.01
N ASP A 63 9.98 -3.78 -0.70
CA ASP A 63 11.14 -3.56 0.18
C ASP A 63 11.69 -4.88 0.77
N ALA A 64 10.94 -5.98 0.68
CA ALA A 64 11.35 -7.26 1.23
C ALA A 64 12.26 -8.06 0.27
N ALA A 65 13.31 -8.68 0.81
CA ALA A 65 14.25 -9.48 0.03
C ALA A 65 13.61 -10.71 -0.66
N ASN A 66 12.54 -11.27 -0.07
CA ASN A 66 11.72 -12.34 -0.66
C ASN A 66 10.42 -11.83 -1.33
N GLY A 67 10.33 -10.53 -1.61
CA GLY A 67 9.24 -9.95 -2.40
C GLY A 67 9.07 -10.59 -3.80
N PRO A 68 10.15 -10.79 -4.58
CA PRO A 68 10.07 -11.44 -5.89
C PRO A 68 9.53 -12.87 -5.84
N GLU A 69 9.86 -13.61 -4.79
CA GLU A 69 9.32 -14.96 -4.55
C GLU A 69 7.81 -14.90 -4.33
N PHE A 70 7.35 -13.97 -3.49
CA PHE A 70 5.92 -13.78 -3.26
C PHE A 70 5.18 -13.39 -4.54
N VAL A 71 5.76 -12.51 -5.36
CA VAL A 71 5.23 -12.15 -6.69
C VAL A 71 5.07 -13.38 -7.59
N ALA A 72 6.08 -14.25 -7.65
CA ALA A 72 5.98 -15.49 -8.42
C ALA A 72 4.86 -16.42 -7.91
N GLN A 73 4.64 -16.51 -6.60
CA GLN A 73 3.53 -17.27 -6.03
C GLN A 73 2.15 -16.69 -6.42
N LEU A 74 2.04 -15.36 -6.57
CA LEU A 74 0.82 -14.71 -7.05
C LEU A 74 0.58 -14.96 -8.56
N GLN A 75 1.65 -14.94 -9.36
CA GLN A 75 1.58 -15.29 -10.78
C GLN A 75 1.12 -16.73 -11.00
N ALA A 76 1.59 -17.66 -10.16
CA ALA A 76 1.18 -19.07 -10.23
C ALA A 76 -0.32 -19.29 -9.94
N ILE A 77 -1.02 -18.33 -9.32
CA ILE A 77 -2.47 -18.40 -9.07
C ILE A 77 -3.27 -17.51 -10.04
N GLY A 78 -2.65 -17.04 -11.12
CA GLY A 78 -3.31 -16.29 -12.19
C GLY A 78 -3.41 -14.77 -11.97
N LEU A 79 -2.78 -14.22 -10.93
CA LEU A 79 -2.72 -12.78 -10.72
C LEU A 79 -1.45 -12.19 -11.36
N GLN A 80 -1.51 -10.97 -11.88
CA GLN A 80 -0.35 -10.29 -12.46
C GLN A 80 0.00 -9.04 -11.63
N PRO A 81 0.63 -9.21 -10.45
CA PRO A 81 0.92 -8.09 -9.56
C PRO A 81 1.97 -7.15 -10.16
N ARG A 82 1.63 -5.87 -10.24
CA ARG A 82 2.57 -4.79 -10.49
C ARG A 82 3.09 -4.25 -9.16
N VAL A 83 4.40 -4.38 -8.93
CA VAL A 83 5.07 -3.77 -7.77
C VAL A 83 5.28 -2.29 -8.08
N ILE A 84 4.64 -1.41 -7.30
CA ILE A 84 4.66 0.03 -7.55
C ILE A 84 5.65 0.77 -6.66
N THR A 85 6.17 1.90 -7.16
CA THR A 85 6.98 2.83 -6.38
C THR A 85 6.11 3.58 -5.37
N GLY A 86 6.73 4.18 -4.35
CA GLY A 86 6.02 5.03 -3.38
C GLY A 86 5.36 6.24 -4.06
N GLU A 87 6.00 6.81 -5.09
CA GLU A 87 5.42 7.90 -5.89
C GLU A 87 4.18 7.45 -6.66
N GLN A 88 4.22 6.26 -7.28
CA GLN A 88 3.06 5.70 -7.96
C GLN A 88 1.91 5.42 -6.97
N GLU A 89 2.22 4.92 -5.78
CA GLU A 89 1.23 4.70 -4.71
C GLU A 89 0.58 6.01 -4.29
N ALA A 90 1.38 7.05 -4.03
CA ALA A 90 0.91 8.39 -3.69
C ALA A 90 -0.04 8.96 -4.76
N LEU A 91 0.36 8.89 -6.04
CA LEU A 91 -0.45 9.39 -7.16
C LEU A 91 -1.75 8.59 -7.32
N LEU A 92 -1.71 7.26 -7.17
CA LEU A 92 -2.92 6.42 -7.24
C LEU A 92 -3.91 6.76 -6.12
N SER A 93 -3.43 6.95 -4.88
CA SER A 93 -4.27 7.36 -3.76
C SER A 93 -4.89 8.75 -4.00
N ALA A 94 -4.13 9.68 -4.56
CA ALA A 94 -4.63 11.00 -4.94
C ALA A 94 -5.69 10.93 -6.05
N HIS A 95 -5.48 10.12 -7.08
CA HIS A 95 -6.48 9.87 -8.12
C HIS A 95 -7.75 9.21 -7.58
N GLY A 96 -7.63 8.32 -6.57
CA GLY A 96 -8.78 7.75 -5.87
C GLY A 96 -9.63 8.84 -5.20
N VAL A 97 -8.99 9.79 -4.51
CA VAL A 97 -9.67 10.95 -3.91
C VAL A 97 -10.32 11.83 -4.98
N ILE A 98 -9.63 12.14 -6.08
CA ILE A 98 -10.18 12.94 -7.18
C ILE A 98 -11.38 12.23 -7.83
N GLY A 99 -11.31 10.90 -8.00
CA GLY A 99 -12.40 10.10 -8.58
C GLY A 99 -13.66 10.08 -7.70
N ALA A 100 -13.49 10.08 -6.37
CA ALA A 100 -14.59 10.17 -5.42
C ALA A 100 -15.09 11.62 -5.24
N PHE A 101 -14.18 12.60 -5.26
CA PHE A 101 -14.43 14.00 -5.01
C PHE A 101 -13.78 14.87 -6.11
N PRO A 102 -14.43 15.04 -7.28
CA PRO A 102 -13.82 15.72 -8.43
C PRO A 102 -13.41 17.18 -8.20
N GLN A 103 -13.96 17.83 -7.17
CA GLN A 103 -13.63 19.21 -6.78
C GLN A 103 -12.70 19.29 -5.56
N ALA A 104 -12.09 18.18 -5.15
CA ALA A 104 -11.14 18.16 -4.04
C ALA A 104 -10.01 19.16 -4.27
N ARG A 105 -9.74 19.97 -3.24
CA ARG A 105 -8.63 20.91 -3.19
C ARG A 105 -7.97 20.82 -1.82
N GLY A 106 -6.69 20.48 -1.78
CA GLY A 106 -5.96 20.31 -0.52
C GLY A 106 -4.77 19.37 -0.66
N ILE A 107 -4.48 18.67 0.44
CA ILE A 107 -3.45 17.63 0.51
C ILE A 107 -4.17 16.31 0.80
N VAL A 108 -3.95 15.33 -0.06
CA VAL A 108 -4.30 13.93 0.21
C VAL A 108 -3.18 13.34 1.05
N ALA A 109 -3.54 12.71 2.16
CA ALA A 109 -2.62 11.99 3.03
C ALA A 109 -3.03 10.52 3.11
N ASP A 110 -2.17 9.62 2.64
CA ASP A 110 -2.37 8.18 2.75
C ASP A 110 -1.40 7.62 3.79
N LEU A 111 -1.95 7.09 4.89
CA LEU A 111 -1.17 6.57 6.00
C LEU A 111 -1.17 5.04 5.98
N GLY A 112 -0.11 4.48 5.42
CA GLY A 112 0.09 3.05 5.33
C GLY A 112 0.72 2.41 6.57
N GLY A 113 1.10 1.14 6.42
CA GLY A 113 1.89 0.41 7.41
C GLY A 113 3.36 0.85 7.42
N GLY A 114 3.94 1.04 6.24
CA GLY A 114 5.37 1.33 6.06
C GLY A 114 5.72 2.79 5.82
N SER A 115 4.79 3.60 5.29
CA SER A 115 5.03 4.97 4.86
C SER A 115 3.79 5.85 5.01
N LEU A 116 3.99 7.14 4.82
CA LEU A 116 2.97 8.18 4.69
C LEU A 116 3.20 8.91 3.37
N GLU A 117 2.22 8.90 2.48
CA GLU A 117 2.24 9.59 1.21
C GLU A 117 1.41 10.87 1.30
N LEU A 118 1.96 11.98 0.78
CA LEU A 118 1.28 13.27 0.72
C LEU A 118 1.25 13.77 -0.72
N VAL A 119 0.08 14.11 -1.24
CA VAL A 119 -0.08 14.64 -2.60
C VAL A 119 -0.98 15.86 -2.60
N ARG A 120 -0.52 16.95 -3.20
CA ARG A 120 -1.37 18.13 -3.43
C ARG A 120 -2.34 17.84 -4.57
N VAL A 121 -3.62 18.11 -4.33
CA VAL A 121 -4.69 17.99 -5.33
C VAL A 121 -5.42 19.31 -5.50
N SER A 122 -5.75 19.66 -6.74
CA SER A 122 -6.57 20.83 -7.08
C SER A 122 -7.14 20.70 -8.49
N GLY A 123 -8.41 21.04 -8.68
CA GLY A 123 -9.02 21.10 -10.01
C GLY A 123 -9.03 19.75 -10.76
N GLY A 124 -9.09 18.64 -10.03
CA GLY A 124 -9.03 17.29 -10.61
C GLY A 124 -7.65 16.85 -11.08
N GLN A 125 -6.59 17.60 -10.73
CA GLN A 125 -5.20 17.28 -11.05
C GLN A 125 -4.40 17.03 -9.77
N THR A 126 -3.34 16.26 -9.92
CA THR A 126 -2.29 16.05 -8.92
C THR A 126 -1.11 16.97 -9.24
N ASP A 127 -0.44 17.46 -8.22
CA ASP A 127 0.72 18.35 -8.36
C ASP A 127 1.95 17.69 -7.70
N SER A 128 2.51 18.26 -6.64
CA SER A 128 3.62 17.64 -5.92
C SER A 128 3.21 16.45 -5.04
N ALA A 129 4.03 15.39 -5.09
CA ALA A 129 3.95 14.22 -4.22
C ALA A 129 5.20 14.11 -3.32
N SER A 130 5.02 13.66 -2.08
CA SER A 130 6.11 13.30 -1.19
C SER A 130 5.80 12.01 -0.44
N THR A 131 6.84 11.23 -0.13
CA THR A 131 6.75 10.00 0.65
C THR A 131 7.61 10.16 1.90
N LEU A 132 7.03 9.93 3.07
CA LEU A 132 7.70 9.99 4.35
C LEU A 132 7.77 8.58 4.96
N PRO A 133 8.86 8.21 5.65
CA PRO A 133 8.99 6.90 6.30
C PRO A 133 8.17 6.82 7.61
N LEU A 134 6.95 7.37 7.63
CA LEU A 134 6.11 7.56 8.82
C LEU A 134 4.87 6.64 8.81
N GLY A 135 5.06 5.36 8.53
CA GLY A 135 3.99 4.36 8.57
C GLY A 135 3.59 3.93 9.99
N THR A 136 2.37 3.43 10.14
CA THR A 136 1.83 2.97 11.43
C THR A 136 2.63 1.85 12.09
N LEU A 137 3.29 0.99 11.31
CA LEU A 137 4.16 -0.09 11.82
C LEU A 137 5.58 0.41 12.15
N ARG A 138 6.02 1.55 11.60
CA ARG A 138 7.32 2.17 11.91
C ARG A 138 7.24 3.12 13.10
N LEU A 139 6.07 3.72 13.35
CA LEU A 139 5.84 4.67 14.43
C LEU A 139 6.30 4.19 15.84
N PRO A 140 6.13 2.91 16.21
CA PRO A 140 6.66 2.40 17.48
C PRO A 140 8.18 2.53 17.61
N ASP A 141 8.94 2.38 16.52
CA ASP A 141 10.40 2.55 16.54
C ASP A 141 10.81 4.00 16.82
N HIS A 142 10.06 4.97 16.30
CA HIS A 142 10.27 6.40 16.58
C HIS A 142 9.94 6.80 18.03
N ARG A 143 9.20 5.97 18.78
CA ARG A 143 8.76 6.26 20.16
C ARG A 143 9.67 5.69 21.25
N LYS A 144 10.72 4.94 20.89
CA LYS A 144 11.56 4.19 21.84
C LYS A 144 12.32 5.07 22.86
N GLY A 145 12.61 6.33 22.54
CA GLY A 145 13.42 7.24 23.38
C GLY A 145 12.64 8.32 24.15
N GLY A 146 11.31 8.22 24.26
CA GLY A 146 10.47 9.28 24.84
C GLY A 146 10.28 10.49 23.90
N ARG A 147 9.61 11.54 24.38
CA ARG A 147 9.11 12.63 23.51
C ARG A 147 10.22 13.40 22.79
N ALA A 148 11.32 13.73 23.48
CA ALA A 148 12.41 14.51 22.88
C ALA A 148 13.18 13.75 21.78
N GLU A 149 13.32 12.42 21.91
CA GLU A 149 13.94 11.61 20.86
C GLU A 149 12.98 11.36 19.69
N MET A 150 11.69 11.21 19.99
CA MET A 150 10.66 11.15 18.96
C MET A 150 10.66 12.42 18.11
N ASP A 151 10.69 13.61 18.73
CA ASP A 151 10.71 14.88 18.01
C ASP A 151 11.94 14.98 17.09
N LYS A 152 13.13 14.63 17.57
CA LYS A 152 14.36 14.58 16.74
C LYS A 152 14.25 13.59 15.57
N SER A 153 13.65 12.43 15.82
CA SER A 153 13.48 11.38 14.82
C SER A 153 12.49 11.80 13.72
N LEU A 154 11.40 12.46 14.10
CA LEU A 154 10.41 13.01 13.18
C LEU A 154 10.97 14.18 12.38
N ASP A 155 11.70 15.11 13.01
CA ASP A 155 12.36 16.23 12.32
C ASP A 155 13.32 15.74 11.23
N LYS A 156 14.03 14.63 11.48
CA LYS A 156 14.91 14.00 10.48
C LYS A 156 14.12 13.33 9.35
N ALA A 157 12.93 12.80 9.64
CA ALA A 157 12.11 12.09 8.67
C ALA A 157 11.30 13.04 7.74
N ILE A 158 11.09 14.29 8.18
CA ILE A 158 10.28 15.31 7.46
C ILE A 158 11.15 16.24 6.60
N ARG A 159 12.45 16.38 6.92
CA ARG A 159 13.41 17.15 6.13
C ARG A 159 13.82 16.44 4.85
#